data_AF-A0A7C7JX95-F1
#
_entry.id   AF-A0A7C7JX95-F1
#
_cell.length_a   1.000
_cell.length_b   1.000
_cell.length_c   1.000
_cell.angle_alpha   90.00
_cell.angle_beta   90.00
_cell.angle_gamma   90.00
#
_symmetry.space_group_name_H-M   'P 1'
#
loop_
_entity.id
_entity.type
_entity.pdbx_description
1 polymer ?
#
loop_
_entity_poly.entity_id
_entity_poly.type
_entity_poly.pdbx_seq_one_letter_code
_entity_poly.pdbx_strand_id
1 'polypeptide(L)'
;MEPDTVGRVVFVFAIALVFGALSMGVTWRQSRALETQKALDSLRQEISVSEAERVRLEQVIQVLESRQRVVPEARDRLGMHTPSGNELVLLLHERRTP
;
A
#
# COMPACT_ATOMS: atom_id res chain seq x y z
N MET A 1 14.88 -52.66 40.81
CA MET A 1 14.55 -51.22 40.76
C MET A 1 13.57 -50.97 41.89
N GLU A 2 13.91 -50.09 42.82
CA GLU A 2 13.01 -49.72 43.92
C GLU A 2 11.70 -49.16 43.35
N PRO A 3 10.53 -49.54 43.90
CA PRO A 3 9.22 -49.11 43.40
C PRO A 3 9.07 -47.57 43.40
N ASP A 4 9.78 -46.88 44.29
CA ASP A 4 9.81 -45.42 44.39
C ASP A 4 10.45 -44.75 43.16
N THR A 5 11.44 -45.40 42.56
CA THR A 5 12.08 -44.93 41.32
C THR A 5 11.12 -44.97 40.13
N VAL A 6 10.30 -46.02 40.05
CA VAL A 6 9.34 -46.20 38.94
C VAL A 6 8.23 -45.16 39.03
N GLY A 7 7.67 -44.94 40.23
CA GLY A 7 6.66 -43.90 40.44
C GLY A 7 7.18 -42.49 40.12
N ARG A 8 8.44 -42.21 40.49
CA ARG A 8 9.08 -40.92 40.22
C ARG A 8 9.35 -40.69 38.74
N VAL A 9 9.77 -41.73 38.00
CA VAL A 9 9.96 -41.65 36.55
C VAL A 9 8.64 -41.42 35.82
N VAL A 10 7.58 -42.15 36.19
CA VAL A 10 6.24 -41.96 35.61
C VAL A 10 5.71 -40.56 35.87
N PHE A 11 5.91 -40.02 37.07
CA PHE A 11 5.49 -38.67 37.43
C PHE A 11 6.22 -37.59 36.60
N VAL A 12 7.54 -37.71 36.46
CA VAL A 12 8.33 -36.80 35.61
C VAL A 12 7.89 -36.88 34.15
N PHE A 13 7.60 -38.08 33.64
CA PHE A 13 7.09 -38.27 32.28
C PHE A 13 5.71 -37.64 32.07
N ALA A 14 4.81 -37.79 33.04
CA ALA A 14 3.48 -37.20 32.98
C ALA A 14 3.55 -35.66 32.96
N ILE A 15 4.41 -35.07 33.79
CA ILE A 15 4.65 -33.62 33.77
C ILE A 15 5.22 -33.18 32.43
N ALA A 16 6.24 -33.88 31.91
CA ALA A 16 6.84 -33.54 30.62
C ALA A 16 5.83 -33.60 29.47
N LEU A 17 4.92 -34.58 29.48
CA LEU A 17 3.84 -34.69 28.48
C LEU A 17 2.85 -33.54 28.56
N VAL A 18 2.43 -33.15 29.77
CA VAL A 18 1.52 -32.02 29.98
C VAL A 18 2.17 -30.71 29.52
N PHE A 19 3.43 -30.49 29.88
CA PHE A 19 4.18 -29.32 29.41
C PHE A 19 4.38 -29.33 27.90
N GLY A 20 4.71 -30.48 27.30
CA GLY A 20 4.82 -30.63 25.85
C GLY A 20 3.51 -30.29 25.12
N ALA A 21 2.38 -30.81 25.60
CA ALA A 21 1.06 -30.53 25.04
C ALA A 21 0.67 -29.05 25.16
N LEU A 22 0.94 -28.42 26.31
CA LEU A 22 0.68 -27.01 26.54
C LEU A 22 1.58 -26.11 25.67
N SER A 23 2.87 -26.42 25.57
CA SER A 23 3.81 -25.68 24.72
C SER A 23 3.43 -25.76 23.24
N MET A 24 3.08 -26.95 22.75
CA MET A 24 2.74 -27.16 21.35
C MET A 24 1.43 -26.44 20.94
N GLY A 25 0.45 -26.38 21.84
CA GLY A 25 -0.78 -25.61 21.64
C GLY A 25 -0.56 -24.10 21.58
N VAL A 26 0.39 -23.56 22.37
CA VAL A 26 0.73 -22.13 22.35
C VAL A 26 1.52 -21.75 21.10
N THR A 27 2.46 -22.60 20.66
CA THR A 27 3.22 -22.38 19.42
C THR A 27 2.29 -22.35 18.19
N TRP A 28 1.26 -23.20 18.15
CA TRP A 28 0.27 -23.18 17.08
C TRP A 28 -0.55 -21.88 17.02
N ARG A 29 -0.94 -21.33 18.19
CA ARG A 29 -1.62 -20.02 18.27
C ARG A 29 -0.71 -18.86 17.88
N GLN A 30 0.57 -18.92 18.23
CA GLN A 30 1.53 -17.88 17.87
C GLN A 30 1.83 -17.85 16.36
N SER A 31 1.85 -19.00 15.69
CA SER A 31 2.02 -19.06 14.23
C SER A 31 0.94 -18.26 13.48
N ARG A 32 -0.31 -18.29 13.95
CA ARG A 32 -1.41 -17.51 13.35
C ARG A 32 -1.30 -16.01 13.58
N ALA A 33 -0.79 -15.57 14.73
CA ALA A 33 -0.57 -14.15 14.99
C ALA A 33 0.57 -13.57 14.13
N LEU A 34 1.61 -14.37 13.87
CA LEU A 34 2.72 -14.00 12.99
C LEU A 34 2.30 -13.93 11.52
N GLU A 35 1.40 -14.82 11.09
CA GLU A 35 0.88 -14.84 9.72
C GLU A 35 0.01 -13.61 9.41
N THR A 36 -0.83 -13.20 10.37
CA THR A 36 -1.63 -11.96 10.24
C THR A 36 -0.76 -10.71 10.25
N GLN A 37 0.34 -10.70 11.01
CA GLN A 37 1.24 -9.54 11.06
C GLN A 37 2.02 -9.38 9.76
N LYS A 38 2.51 -10.48 9.17
CA LYS A 38 3.16 -10.46 7.85
C LYS A 38 2.24 -9.98 6.73
N ALA A 39 0.97 -10.40 6.75
CA ALA A 39 -0.02 -9.95 5.76
C ALA A 39 -0.32 -8.45 5.88
N LEU A 40 -0.35 -7.91 7.10
CA LEU A 40 -0.51 -6.47 7.32
C LEU A 40 0.71 -5.67 6.87
N ASP A 41 1.92 -6.18 7.13
CA ASP A 41 3.16 -5.53 6.71
C ASP A 41 3.28 -5.50 5.18
N SER A 42 2.94 -6.59 4.49
CA SER A 42 2.94 -6.61 3.01
C SER A 42 1.91 -5.63 2.42
N LEU A 43 0.71 -5.56 3.00
CA LEU A 43 -0.34 -4.67 2.52
C LEU A 43 0.05 -3.20 2.76
N ARG A 44 0.68 -2.90 3.90
CA ARG A 44 1.17 -1.56 4.21
C ARG A 44 2.28 -1.12 3.27
N GLN A 45 3.15 -2.04 2.88
CA GLN A 45 4.20 -1.78 1.90
C GLN A 45 3.60 -1.50 0.50
N GLU A 46 2.60 -2.27 0.09
CA GLU A 46 1.91 -2.06 -1.19
C GLU A 46 1.17 -0.71 -1.25
N ILE A 47 0.52 -0.31 -0.15
CA ILE A 47 -0.09 1.01 -0.02
C ILE A 47 0.95 2.11 -0.12
N SER A 48 2.09 1.97 0.55
CA SER A 48 3.16 2.98 0.50
C SER A 48 3.74 3.17 -0.90
N VAL A 49 3.86 2.09 -1.68
CA VAL A 49 4.32 2.17 -3.08
C VAL A 49 3.26 2.86 -3.96
N SER A 50 2.00 2.49 -3.80
CA SER A 50 0.88 3.08 -4.54
C SER A 50 0.71 4.58 -4.25
N GLU A 51 0.82 5.01 -3.00
CA GLU A 51 0.76 6.43 -2.62
C GLU A 51 1.92 7.24 -3.24
N ALA A 52 3.13 6.68 -3.30
CA ALA A 52 4.27 7.33 -3.95
C ALA A 52 4.05 7.49 -5.46
N GLU A 53 3.49 6.47 -6.13
CA GLU A 53 3.12 6.51 -7.55
C GLU A 53 2.08 7.61 -7.82
N ARG A 54 1.06 7.71 -6.95
CA ARG A 54 0.00 8.73 -7.07
C ARG A 54 0.56 10.14 -6.99
N VAL A 55 1.40 10.43 -5.99
CA VAL A 55 2.02 11.76 -5.83
C VAL A 55 2.87 12.11 -7.06
N ARG A 56 3.62 11.14 -7.58
CA ARG A 56 4.41 11.33 -8.81
C ARG A 56 3.53 11.67 -10.01
N LEU A 57 2.43 10.94 -10.20
CA LEU A 57 1.50 11.19 -11.31
C LEU A 57 0.82 12.55 -11.19
N GLU A 58 0.38 12.95 -10.01
CA GLU A 58 -0.19 14.27 -9.76
C GLU A 58 0.80 15.39 -10.09
N GLN A 59 2.07 15.24 -9.69
CA GLN A 59 3.12 16.19 -10.03
C GLN A 59 3.36 16.28 -11.55
N VAL A 60 3.34 15.15 -12.25
CA VAL A 60 3.48 15.12 -13.72
C VAL A 60 2.30 15.81 -14.39
N ILE A 61 1.07 15.53 -13.96
CA ILE A 61 -0.14 16.19 -14.48
C ILE A 61 -0.03 17.69 -14.28
N GLN A 62 0.34 18.16 -13.08
CA GLN A 62 0.48 19.58 -12.80
C GLN A 62 1.51 20.26 -13.73
N VAL A 63 2.63 19.60 -14.01
CA VAL A 63 3.64 20.11 -14.96
C VAL A 63 3.11 20.13 -16.39
N LEU A 64 2.39 19.09 -16.81
CA LEU A 64 1.83 19.00 -18.17
C LEU A 64 0.68 19.99 -18.41
N GLU A 65 -0.15 20.24 -17.40
CA GLU A 65 -1.22 21.24 -17.41
C GLU A 65 -0.69 22.67 -17.28
N SER A 66 0.57 22.84 -16.88
CA SER A 66 1.15 24.16 -16.71
C SER A 66 1.12 24.93 -18.03
N ARG A 67 0.76 26.22 -17.94
CA ARG A 67 0.77 27.13 -19.11
C ARG A 67 2.10 27.13 -19.86
N GLN A 68 3.21 26.94 -19.14
CA GLN A 68 4.54 26.87 -19.73
C GLN A 68 4.70 25.67 -20.69
N ARG A 69 3.98 24.57 -20.48
CA ARG A 69 3.96 23.42 -21.41
C ARG A 69 2.85 23.53 -22.45
N VAL A 70 1.65 23.94 -22.03
CA VAL A 70 0.48 23.99 -22.92
C VAL A 70 0.60 25.05 -24.01
N VAL A 71 1.09 26.25 -23.68
CA VAL A 71 1.16 27.37 -24.65
C VAL A 71 2.12 27.08 -25.81
N PRO A 72 3.35 26.58 -25.60
CA PRO A 72 4.23 26.19 -26.71
C PRO A 72 3.66 25.06 -27.55
N GLU A 73 3.12 24.00 -26.94
CA GLU A 73 2.51 22.88 -27.68
C GLU A 73 1.31 23.34 -28.51
N ALA A 74 0.45 24.21 -27.97
CA ALA A 74 -0.67 24.76 -28.71
C ALA A 74 -0.21 25.69 -29.86
N ARG A 75 0.88 26.44 -29.66
CA ARG A 75 1.49 27.23 -30.72
C ARG A 75 2.04 26.36 -31.85
N ASP A 76 2.80 25.34 -31.51
CA ASP A 76 3.49 24.49 -32.48
C ASP A 76 2.51 23.58 -33.24
N ARG A 77 1.51 23.02 -32.54
CA ARG A 77 0.56 22.07 -33.13
C ARG A 77 -0.67 22.71 -33.75
N LEU A 78 -1.18 23.79 -33.16
CA LEU A 78 -2.45 24.41 -33.54
C LEU A 78 -2.26 25.82 -34.11
N GLY A 79 -1.02 26.33 -34.19
CA GLY A 79 -0.75 27.70 -34.64
C GLY A 79 -1.30 28.76 -33.70
N MET A 80 -1.67 28.39 -32.47
CA MET A 80 -2.30 29.29 -31.51
C MET A 80 -1.29 30.24 -30.87
N HIS A 81 -1.66 31.50 -30.66
CA HIS A 81 -0.85 32.47 -29.92
C HIS A 81 -1.66 33.13 -28.81
N THR A 82 -0.96 33.75 -27.86
CA THR A 82 -1.63 34.58 -26.85
C THR A 82 -2.02 35.90 -27.50
N PRO A 83 -3.31 36.28 -27.50
CA PRO A 83 -3.76 37.50 -28.16
C PRO A 83 -3.09 38.72 -27.54
N SER A 84 -2.62 39.63 -28.39
CA SER A 84 -2.03 40.90 -27.95
C SER A 84 -3.12 41.91 -27.58
N GLY A 85 -2.77 42.99 -26.88
CA GLY A 85 -3.75 43.94 -26.30
C GLY A 85 -4.64 44.68 -27.32
N ASN A 86 -4.38 44.52 -28.61
CA ASN A 86 -5.19 45.08 -29.70
C ASN A 86 -6.03 44.02 -30.44
N GLU A 87 -6.01 42.77 -30.01
CA GLU A 87 -6.78 41.67 -30.59
C GLU A 87 -8.08 41.44 -29.80
N LEU A 88 -9.22 41.45 -30.50
CA LEU A 88 -10.53 41.15 -29.93
C LEU A 88 -10.84 39.66 -30.14
N VAL A 89 -10.83 38.87 -29.06
CA VAL A 89 -11.23 37.44 -29.11
C VAL A 89 -12.67 37.29 -28.63
N LEU A 90 -13.54 36.82 -29.51
CA LEU A 90 -14.94 36.53 -29.20
C LEU A 90 -15.09 35.05 -28.81
N LEU A 91 -15.30 34.77 -27.53
CA LEU A 91 -15.61 33.42 -27.06
C LEU A 91 -17.12 33.18 -27.17
N LEU A 92 -17.51 32.39 -28.17
CA LEU A 92 -18.90 31.97 -28.33
C LEU A 92 -19.20 30.88 -27.31
N HIS A 93 -20.23 31.08 -26.49
CA HIS A 93 -20.67 30.06 -25.53
C HIS A 93 -21.37 28.92 -26.27
N GLU A 94 -20.63 27.84 -26.53
CA GLU A 94 -21.21 26.60 -27.04
C GLU A 94 -21.91 25.88 -25.87
N ARG A 95 -23.24 25.79 -25.93
CA ARG A 95 -23.99 24.92 -24.99
C ARG A 95 -23.51 23.50 -25.19
N ARG A 96 -22.79 22.97 -24.21
CA ARG A 96 -22.46 21.54 -24.14
C ARG A 96 -23.77 20.77 -23.95
N THR A 97 -24.23 20.05 -24.98
CA THR A 97 -25.32 19.09 -24.84
C THR A 97 -24.88 17.95 -23.91
N PRO A 98 -25.77 17.45 -23.04
CA PRO A 98 -25.45 16.44 -22.03
C PRO A 98 -24.99 15.11 -22.64
#